data_AF-A0A8S3DUP5-F1
#
_entry.id   AF-A0A8S3DUP5-F1
#
_cell.length_a   1.000
_cell.length_b   1.000
_cell.length_c   1.000
_cell.angle_alpha   90.00
_cell.angle_beta   90.00
_cell.angle_gamma   90.00
#
_symmetry.space_group_name_H-M   'P 1'
#
loop_
_entity.id
_entity.type
_entity.pdbx_description
1 polymer ?
#
loop_
_entity_poly.entity_id
_entity_poly.type
_entity_poly.pdbx_seq_one_letter_code
_entity_poly.pdbx_strand_id
1 'polypeptide(L)'
;AGQTVKRRSDWKAIKLDEMYKGNLAKFQQNEDLRKPLLESGTGPIHFTESEPFWNHWNDMIMQRIRAELRQNGDEDAHRAA
;
A
#
# COMPACT_ATOMS: atom_id res chain seq x y z
N ALA A 1 -18.17 3.47 28.56
CA ALA A 1 -17.24 2.44 29.09
C ALA A 1 -16.33 1.98 27.96
N GLY A 2 -15.01 1.95 28.16
CA GLY A 2 -14.06 1.49 27.14
C GLY A 2 -14.03 -0.04 27.08
N GLN A 3 -14.14 -0.62 25.88
CA GLN A 3 -13.96 -2.07 25.70
C GLN A 3 -12.50 -2.45 25.93
N THR A 4 -12.25 -3.41 26.83
CA THR A 4 -10.93 -4.02 27.01
C THR A 4 -10.75 -5.10 25.95
N VAL A 5 -10.18 -4.72 24.80
CA VAL A 5 -9.90 -5.68 23.72
C VAL A 5 -8.51 -6.29 23.94
N LYS A 6 -8.42 -7.62 23.86
CA LYS A 6 -7.12 -8.31 23.90
C LYS A 6 -6.33 -7.93 22.65
N ARG A 7 -5.28 -7.12 22.82
CA ARG A 7 -4.36 -6.76 21.73
C ARG A 7 -3.54 -7.97 21.30
N ARG A 8 -3.37 -8.14 19.99
CA ARG A 8 -2.43 -9.10 19.42
C ARG A 8 -1.03 -8.84 19.96
N SER A 9 -0.38 -9.89 20.49
CA SER A 9 0.95 -9.79 21.09
C SER A 9 2.05 -9.52 20.06
N ASP A 10 1.83 -9.93 18.80
CA ASP A 10 2.77 -9.82 17.68
C ASP A 10 2.59 -8.55 16.85
N TRP A 11 1.71 -7.62 17.25
CA TRP A 11 1.35 -6.45 16.45
C TRP A 11 2.55 -5.66 15.93
N LYS A 12 3.58 -5.47 16.76
CA LYS A 12 4.80 -4.75 16.36
C LYS A 12 5.54 -5.41 15.19
N ALA A 13 5.47 -6.74 15.08
CA ALA A 13 6.12 -7.51 14.02
C ALA A 13 5.30 -7.51 12.72
N ILE A 14 3.97 -7.49 12.82
CA ILE A 14 3.09 -7.69 11.65
C ILE A 14 2.48 -6.40 11.07
N LYS A 15 2.50 -5.28 11.81
CA LYS A 15 1.77 -4.06 11.43
C LYS A 15 2.12 -3.51 10.05
N LEU A 16 3.35 -3.68 9.58
CA LEU A 16 3.78 -3.24 8.25
C LEU A 16 3.20 -4.12 7.15
N ASP A 17 3.18 -5.44 7.36
CA ASP A 17 2.60 -6.40 6.44
C ASP A 17 1.09 -6.22 6.32
N GLU A 18 0.39 -6.02 7.45
CA GLU A 18 -1.03 -5.69 7.43
C GLU A 18 -1.32 -4.35 6.72
N MET A 19 -0.48 -3.33 6.94
CA MET A 19 -0.62 -2.04 6.24
C MET A 19 -0.43 -2.20 4.72
N TYR A 20 0.57 -2.98 4.31
CA TYR A 20 0.81 -3.29 2.90
C TYR A 20 -0.38 -4.05 2.30
N LYS A 21 -0.83 -5.15 2.93
CA LYS A 21 -1.97 -5.95 2.47
C LYS A 21 -3.23 -5.12 2.30
N GLY A 22 -3.55 -4.29 3.30
CA GLY A 22 -4.71 -3.42 3.27
C GLY A 22 -4.64 -2.40 2.14
N ASN A 23 -3.50 -1.74 1.95
CA ASN A 23 -3.33 -0.78 0.87
C ASN A 23 -3.31 -1.45 -0.50
N LEU A 24 -2.68 -2.60 -0.66
CA LEU A 24 -2.69 -3.34 -1.92
C LEU A 24 -4.12 -3.70 -2.32
N ALA A 25 -4.89 -4.28 -1.39
CA ALA A 25 -6.29 -4.62 -1.64
C ALA A 25 -7.12 -3.36 -1.98
N LYS A 26 -6.89 -2.25 -1.28
CA LYS A 26 -7.54 -0.96 -1.58
C LYS A 26 -7.29 -0.52 -3.02
N PHE A 27 -6.06 -0.54 -3.52
CA PHE A 27 -5.77 -0.15 -4.90
C PHE A 27 -6.20 -1.19 -5.93
N GLN A 28 -6.21 -2.48 -5.60
CA GLN A 28 -6.72 -3.51 -6.50
C GLN A 28 -8.24 -3.40 -6.70
N GLN A 29 -8.97 -3.05 -5.64
CA GLN A 29 -10.43 -2.98 -5.65
C GLN A 29 -10.98 -1.65 -6.21
N ASN A 30 -10.22 -0.55 -6.10
CA ASN A 30 -10.69 0.79 -6.41
C ASN A 30 -9.85 1.42 -7.54
N GLU A 31 -10.36 1.34 -8.77
CA GLU A 31 -9.64 1.79 -9.97
C GLU A 31 -9.38 3.30 -9.98
N ASP A 32 -10.30 4.08 -9.43
CA ASP A 32 -10.21 5.53 -9.23
C ASP A 32 -9.03 5.94 -8.34
N LEU A 33 -8.66 5.09 -7.39
CA LEU A 33 -7.47 5.27 -6.55
C LEU A 33 -6.22 4.71 -7.22
N ARG A 34 -6.36 3.62 -7.97
CA ARG A 34 -5.25 2.94 -8.66
C ARG A 34 -4.65 3.81 -9.75
N LYS A 35 -5.48 4.45 -10.59
CA LYS A 35 -5.05 5.25 -11.73
C LYS A 35 -4.09 6.37 -11.32
N PRO A 36 -4.44 7.28 -10.39
CA PRO A 36 -3.51 8.33 -9.94
C PRO A 36 -2.21 7.77 -9.37
N LEU A 37 -2.25 6.63 -8.66
CA LEU A 37 -1.05 6.00 -8.13
C LEU A 37 -0.11 5.56 -9.27
N LEU A 38 -0.63 4.92 -10.31
CA LEU A 38 0.16 4.50 -11.47
C LEU A 38 0.64 5.68 -12.33
N GLU A 39 -0.15 6.74 -12.43
CA GLU A 39 0.13 7.95 -13.20
C GLU A 39 1.12 8.91 -12.52
N SER A 40 1.33 8.76 -11.20
CA SER A 40 2.29 9.56 -10.41
C SER A 40 3.77 9.44 -10.85
N GLY A 41 4.06 8.70 -11.91
CA GLY A 41 5.39 8.54 -12.49
C GLY A 41 6.28 7.56 -11.73
N THR A 42 7.59 7.64 -11.94
CA THR A 42 8.61 6.76 -11.32
C THR A 42 9.34 7.42 -10.16
N GLY A 43 9.07 8.71 -9.90
CA GLY A 43 9.69 9.47 -8.80
C GLY A 43 9.28 8.95 -7.42
N PRO A 44 10.02 9.32 -6.37
CA PRO A 44 9.72 8.91 -5.00
C PRO A 44 8.36 9.44 -4.54
N ILE A 45 7.68 8.68 -3.69
CA ILE A 45 6.44 9.09 -3.01
C ILE A 45 6.82 9.45 -1.58
N HIS A 46 6.34 10.60 -1.09
CA HIS A 46 6.64 11.12 0.24
C HIS A 46 5.38 11.48 1.03
N PHE A 47 5.30 10.96 2.25
CA PHE A 47 4.27 11.23 3.25
C PHE A 47 4.83 12.10 4.38
N THR A 48 4.06 13.11 4.80
CA THR A 48 4.47 14.06 5.84
C THR A 48 3.47 14.20 6.99
N GLU A 49 2.26 13.68 6.84
CA GLU A 49 1.13 13.95 7.76
C GLU A 49 0.91 12.88 8.84
N SER A 50 1.81 11.91 8.99
CA SER A 50 1.76 10.87 10.03
C SER A 50 2.96 10.94 10.99
N GLU A 51 3.01 10.03 11.96
CA GLU A 51 4.20 9.83 12.79
C GLU A 51 5.42 9.46 11.90
N PRO A 52 6.65 9.85 12.28
CA PRO A 52 7.85 9.62 11.46
C PRO A 52 8.03 8.16 11.00
N PHE A 53 7.67 7.20 11.87
CA PHE A 53 7.65 5.79 11.52
C PHE A 53 6.74 5.51 10.33
N TRP A 54 5.50 6.00 10.37
CA TRP A 54 4.51 5.74 9.32
C TRP A 54 4.76 6.55 8.07
N ASN A 55 5.28 7.78 8.16
CA ASN A 55 5.72 8.53 7.00
C ASN A 55 6.73 7.72 6.18
N HIS A 56 7.81 7.28 6.81
CA HIS A 56 8.84 6.48 6.14
C HIS A 56 8.29 5.17 5.54
N TRP A 57 7.51 4.41 6.32
CA TRP A 57 7.02 3.12 5.84
C TRP A 57 5.92 3.25 4.79
N ASN A 58 5.09 4.30 4.83
CA ASN A 58 4.09 4.55 3.79
C ASN A 58 4.76 4.93 2.46
N ASP A 59 5.85 5.72 2.49
CA ASP A 59 6.66 5.98 1.28
C ASP A 59 7.08 4.67 0.62
N MET A 60 7.63 3.73 1.41
CA MET A 60 8.13 2.45 0.91
C MET A 60 7.00 1.52 0.44
N ILE A 61 5.91 1.42 1.21
CA ILE A 61 4.76 0.58 0.89
C ILE A 61 4.09 1.04 -0.40
N MET A 62 3.86 2.34 -0.57
CA MET A 62 3.20 2.88 -1.77
C MET A 62 4.05 2.70 -3.02
N GLN A 63 5.37 2.89 -2.91
CA GLN A 63 6.28 2.64 -4.02
C GLN A 63 6.31 1.17 -4.41
N ARG A 64 6.33 0.26 -3.43
CA ARG A 64 6.26 -1.18 -3.67
C ARG A 64 4.95 -1.58 -4.37
N ILE A 65 3.80 -1.15 -3.86
CA ILE A 65 2.49 -1.43 -4.46
C ILE A 65 2.42 -0.89 -5.88
N ARG A 66 2.89 0.33 -6.13
CA ARG A 66 2.93 0.92 -7.47
C ARG A 66 3.77 0.08 -8.43
N ALA A 67 4.92 -0.43 -7.99
CA ALA A 67 5.76 -1.30 -8.81
C ALA A 67 5.07 -2.65 -9.13
N GLU A 68 4.47 -3.29 -8.13
CA GLU A 68 3.77 -4.57 -8.30
C GLU A 68 2.56 -4.46 -9.23
N LEU A 69 1.76 -3.39 -9.09
CA LEU A 69 0.59 -3.18 -9.94
C LEU A 69 0.96 -2.86 -11.40
N ARG A 70 2.13 -2.26 -11.67
CA ARG A 70 2.63 -2.08 -13.04
C ARG A 70 2.98 -3.42 -13.68
N GLN A 71 3.76 -4.25 -12.98
CA GLN A 71 4.15 -5.56 -13.49
C GLN A 71 2.93 -6.43 -13.82
N ASN A 72 1.94 -6.46 -12.92
CA ASN A 72 0.72 -7.23 -13.16
C ASN A 72 -0.13 -6.66 -14.31
N GLY A 73 -0.19 -5.33 -14.45
CA GLY A 73 -0.88 -4.69 -15.57
C GLY A 73 -0.23 -4.99 -16.92
N ASP A 74 1.10 -5.00 -16.97
CA ASP A 74 1.87 -5.38 -18.16
C ASP A 74 1.64 -6.86 -18.51
N GLU A 75 1.60 -7.76 -17.52
CA GLU A 75 1.27 -9.18 -17.71
C GLU A 75 -0.17 -9.40 -18.20
N ASP A 76 -1.14 -8.70 -17.62
CA ASP A 76 -2.55 -8.79 -18.02
C ASP A 76 -2.76 -8.26 -19.46
N ALA A 77 -2.10 -7.17 -19.83
CA ALA A 77 -2.11 -6.64 -21.19
C ALA A 77 -1.49 -7.61 -22.19
N HIS A 78 -0.39 -8.29 -21.83
CA HIS A 78 0.23 -9.31 -22.69
C HIS A 78 -0.63 -10.57 -22.85
N ARG A 79 -1.35 -10.98 -21.79
CA ARG A 79 -2.28 -12.13 -21.85
C ARG A 79 -3.56 -11.87 -22.66
N ALA A 80 -3.95 -10.61 -22.82
CA ALA A 80 -5.17 -10.21 -23.52
C ALA A 80 -4.97 -9.91 -25.02
N ALA A 81 -3.73 -9.97 -25.53
CA ALA A 81 -3.35 -9.73 -26.93
C ALA A 81 -3.18 -11.05 -27.71
#